data_AF-A0A316RUS0-F1
#
_entry.id   AF-A0A316RUS0-F1
#
_cell.length_a   1.000
_cell.length_b   1.000
_cell.length_c   1.000
_cell.angle_alpha   90.00
_cell.angle_beta   90.00
_cell.angle_gamma   90.00
#
_symmetry.space_group_name_H-M   'P 1'
#
loop_
_entity.id
_entity.type
_entity.pdbx_description
1 polymer ?
#
loop_
_entity_poly.entity_id
_entity_poly.type
_entity_poly.pdbx_seq_one_letter_code
_entity_poly.pdbx_strand_id
1 'polypeptide(L)'
;MLMPRFFVDTLCDPVILTGEDARHISLSLRMRAGEAVTLCDGRGMEASGWIESFSDRTVQVRLGESRPSCSEPKTDIALYLALPKGDKLDWTIQKAVELGVSEIVLLLTSRC
;
A
#
# COMPACT_ATOMS: atom_id res chain seq x y z
N MET A 1 -6.92 16.24 -6.55
CA MET A 1 -7.40 14.86 -6.74
C MET A 1 -6.35 13.95 -6.14
N LEU A 2 -6.71 13.03 -5.24
CA LEU A 2 -5.73 12.15 -4.59
C LEU A 2 -5.19 11.17 -5.64
N MET A 3 -3.87 11.08 -5.81
CA MET A 3 -3.27 10.08 -6.70
C MET A 3 -3.39 8.69 -6.06
N PRO A 4 -3.93 7.67 -6.76
CA PRO A 4 -3.98 6.29 -6.26
C PRO A 4 -2.58 5.75 -5.95
N ARG A 5 -2.50 4.93 -4.89
CA ARG A 5 -1.25 4.32 -4.41
C ARG A 5 -1.34 2.80 -4.52
N PHE A 6 -0.25 2.18 -4.96
CA PHE A 6 -0.12 0.72 -5.06
C PHE A 6 1.19 0.27 -4.43
N PHE A 7 1.18 -0.89 -3.79
CA PHE A 7 2.37 -1.49 -3.19
C PHE A 7 3.00 -2.48 -4.18
N VAL A 8 4.32 -2.43 -4.31
CA VAL A 8 5.11 -3.30 -5.19
C VAL A 8 6.33 -3.79 -4.45
N ASP A 9 6.87 -4.95 -4.82
CA ASP A 9 8.06 -5.50 -4.15
C ASP A 9 9.32 -4.66 -4.39
N THR A 10 9.44 -4.08 -5.60
CA THR A 10 10.60 -3.30 -6.03
C THR A 10 10.20 -2.16 -6.96
N LEU A 11 10.79 -0.99 -6.76
CA LEU A 11 10.67 0.17 -7.64
C LEU A 11 11.73 0.11 -8.75
N CYS A 12 11.51 -0.75 -9.73
CA CYS A 12 12.37 -0.90 -10.92
C CYS A 12 11.59 -0.63 -12.20
N ASP A 13 12.13 0.19 -13.09
CA ASP A 13 11.49 0.54 -14.35
C ASP A 13 11.68 -0.57 -15.42
N PRO A 14 10.64 -1.00 -16.14
CA PRO A 14 9.22 -0.70 -15.94
C PRO A 14 8.60 -1.56 -14.81
N VAL A 15 7.63 -0.98 -14.09
CA VAL A 15 6.85 -1.71 -13.09
C VAL A 15 5.65 -2.37 -13.75
N ILE A 16 5.50 -3.68 -13.53
CA ILE A 16 4.39 -4.47 -14.07
C ILE A 16 3.45 -4.84 -12.93
N LEU A 17 2.28 -4.20 -12.88
CA LEU A 17 1.21 -4.55 -11.95
C LEU A 17 0.39 -5.70 -12.52
N THR A 18 0.07 -6.67 -11.67
CA THR A 18 -0.67 -7.89 -12.04
C THR A 18 -1.77 -8.17 -11.03
N GLY A 19 -2.60 -9.18 -11.28
CA GLY A 19 -3.57 -9.68 -10.30
C GLY A 19 -4.60 -8.62 -9.88
N GLU A 20 -4.77 -8.45 -8.56
CA GLU A 20 -5.77 -7.55 -7.99
C GLU A 20 -5.48 -6.08 -8.29
N ASP A 21 -4.22 -5.64 -8.26
CA ASP A 21 -3.86 -4.25 -8.56
C ASP A 21 -4.17 -3.87 -10.01
N ALA A 22 -3.82 -4.73 -10.97
CA ALA A 22 -4.16 -4.52 -12.37
C ALA A 22 -5.68 -4.43 -12.58
N ARG A 23 -6.44 -5.30 -11.89
CA ARG A 23 -7.90 -5.30 -11.92
C ARG A 23 -8.49 -4.03 -11.27
N HIS A 24 -7.94 -3.60 -10.14
CA HIS A 24 -8.37 -2.42 -9.41
C HIS A 24 -8.17 -1.15 -10.25
N ILE A 25 -7.01 -1.01 -10.90
CA ILE A 25 -6.70 0.08 -11.84
C ILE A 25 -7.67 0.08 -13.02
N SER A 26 -7.88 -1.07 -13.65
CA SER A 26 -8.61 -1.15 -14.92
C SER A 26 -10.13 -1.09 -14.76
N LEU A 27 -10.69 -1.75 -13.74
CA LEU A 27 -12.14 -1.94 -13.62
C LEU A 27 -12.79 -1.01 -12.57
N SER A 28 -12.12 -0.82 -11.44
CA SER A 28 -12.67 -0.03 -10.34
C SER A 28 -12.34 1.45 -10.52
N LEU A 29 -11.04 1.77 -10.67
CA LEU A 29 -10.58 3.14 -10.89
C LEU A 29 -10.75 3.57 -12.35
N ARG A 30 -10.79 2.61 -13.29
CA ARG A 30 -10.97 2.83 -14.74
C ARG A 30 -9.96 3.81 -15.32
N MET A 31 -8.72 3.73 -14.84
CA MET A 31 -7.64 4.60 -15.25
C MET A 31 -7.22 4.33 -16.69
N ARG A 32 -6.54 5.29 -17.30
CA ARG A 32 -6.08 5.23 -18.70
C ARG A 32 -4.58 5.42 -18.82
N ALA A 33 -4.05 5.04 -19.98
CA ALA A 33 -2.66 5.33 -20.32
C ALA A 33 -2.41 6.84 -20.26
N GLY A 34 -1.27 7.23 -19.69
CA GLY A 34 -0.88 8.61 -19.40
C GLY A 34 -1.29 9.09 -17.99
N GLU A 35 -2.20 8.40 -17.30
CA GLU A 35 -2.56 8.77 -15.92
C GLU A 35 -1.49 8.36 -14.91
N ALA A 36 -1.41 9.14 -13.83
CA ALA A 36 -0.35 9.00 -12.84
C ALA A 36 -0.81 8.20 -11.61
N VAL A 37 0.09 7.37 -11.10
CA VAL A 37 -0.05 6.59 -9.87
C VAL A 37 1.15 6.83 -8.95
N THR A 38 1.03 6.47 -7.68
CA THR A 38 2.19 6.37 -6.78
C THR A 38 2.47 4.91 -6.49
N LEU A 39 3.73 4.49 -6.67
CA LEU A 39 4.18 3.14 -6.37
C LEU A 39 5.01 3.18 -5.09
N CYS A 40 4.71 2.28 -4.15
CA CYS A 40 5.33 2.21 -2.82
C CYS A 40 6.01 0.86 -2.66
N ASP A 41 7.23 0.81 -2.13
CA ASP A 41 7.94 -0.46 -1.93
C ASP A 41 7.63 -1.16 -0.59
N GLY A 42 6.84 -0.52 0.27
CA GLY A 42 6.57 -0.99 1.63
C GLY A 42 7.79 -0.94 2.56
N ARG A 43 8.91 -0.36 2.12
CA ARG A 43 10.18 -0.24 2.87
C ARG A 43 10.60 1.21 3.05
N GLY A 44 9.67 2.14 2.86
CA GLY A 44 9.87 3.56 3.07
C GLY A 44 10.25 4.36 1.83
N MET A 45 10.20 3.76 0.63
CA MET A 45 10.37 4.49 -0.64
C MET A 45 9.07 4.56 -1.42
N GLU A 46 8.90 5.66 -2.14
CA GLU A 46 7.82 5.84 -3.11
C GLU A 46 8.34 6.46 -4.41
N ALA A 47 7.65 6.21 -5.51
CA ALA A 47 7.91 6.84 -6.80
C ALA A 47 6.61 7.22 -7.48
N SER A 48 6.61 8.35 -8.19
CA SER A 48 5.55 8.63 -9.16
C SER A 48 5.70 7.68 -10.34
N GLY A 49 4.60 7.22 -10.89
CA GLY A 49 4.58 6.40 -12.09
C GLY A 49 3.50 6.85 -13.06
N TRP A 50 3.68 6.54 -14.33
CA TRP A 50 2.72 6.83 -15.40
C TRP A 50 2.33 5.54 -16.09
N ILE A 51 1.02 5.30 -16.22
CA ILE A 51 0.53 4.11 -16.90
C ILE A 51 0.87 4.22 -18.38
N GLU A 52 1.63 3.27 -18.93
CA GLU A 52 2.00 3.26 -20.34
C GLU A 52 1.03 2.42 -21.16
N SER A 53 0.69 1.24 -20.66
CA SER A 53 -0.15 0.30 -21.41
C SER A 53 -0.92 -0.64 -20.48
N PHE A 54 -1.98 -1.19 -21.04
CA PHE A 54 -2.80 -2.24 -20.45
C PHE A 54 -2.71 -3.48 -21.34
N SER A 55 -2.64 -4.65 -20.72
CA SER A 55 -2.89 -5.95 -21.35
C SER A 55 -4.09 -6.63 -20.68
N ASP A 56 -4.46 -7.83 -21.12
CA ASP A 56 -5.59 -8.58 -20.55
C ASP A 56 -5.48 -8.79 -19.02
N ARG A 57 -4.26 -8.80 -18.46
CA ARG A 57 -4.02 -9.10 -17.04
C ARG A 57 -2.94 -8.23 -16.37
N THR A 58 -2.36 -7.28 -17.09
CA THR A 58 -1.26 -6.47 -16.56
C THR A 58 -1.42 -5.00 -16.89
N VAL A 59 -0.85 -4.15 -16.03
CA VAL A 59 -0.71 -2.71 -16.27
C VAL A 59 0.78 -2.41 -16.20
N GLN A 60 1.33 -1.87 -17.29
CA GLN A 60 2.72 -1.42 -17.33
C GLN A 60 2.78 0.04 -16.92
N VAL A 61 3.63 0.34 -15.95
CA VAL A 61 3.82 1.68 -15.39
C VAL A 61 5.29 2.06 -15.54
N ARG A 62 5.55 3.18 -16.21
CA ARG A 62 6.87 3.79 -16.24
C ARG A 62 7.13 4.49 -14.93
N LEU A 63 8.28 4.22 -14.35
CA LEU A 63 8.70 4.78 -13.07
C LEU A 63 9.36 6.15 -13.24
N GLY A 64 9.07 7.06 -12.33
CA GLY A 64 9.85 8.28 -12.10
C GLY A 64 11.00 8.05 -11.12
N GLU A 65 11.56 9.14 -10.62
CA GLU A 65 12.58 9.07 -9.58
C GLU A 65 11.97 8.57 -8.25
N SER A 66 12.60 7.58 -7.64
CA SER A 66 12.24 7.09 -6.31
C SER A 66 12.75 8.05 -5.24
N ARG A 67 11.92 8.28 -4.21
CA ARG A 67 12.23 9.15 -3.08
C ARG A 67 11.78 8.52 -1.76
N PRO A 68 12.36 8.91 -0.62
CA PRO A 68 11.85 8.52 0.68
C PRO A 68 10.39 8.95 0.86
N SER A 69 9.58 8.08 1.45
CA SER A 69 8.21 8.41 1.86
C SER A 69 8.25 9.38 3.04
N CYS A 70 7.38 10.39 3.01
CA CYS A 70 7.22 11.35 4.11
C CYS A 70 6.04 10.99 5.04
N SER A 71 5.49 9.78 4.93
CA SER A 71 4.27 9.36 5.65
C SER A 71 4.52 8.91 7.09
N GLU A 72 5.74 8.45 7.41
CA GLU A 72 6.02 7.85 8.71
C GLU A 72 6.07 8.90 9.84
N PRO A 73 5.48 8.62 11.01
CA PRO A 73 5.60 9.48 12.17
C PRO A 73 7.04 9.49 12.70
N LYS A 74 7.39 10.55 13.44
CA LYS A 74 8.71 10.67 14.08
C LYS A 74 8.91 9.77 15.30
N THR A 75 7.83 9.20 15.81
CA THR A 75 7.82 8.40 17.03
C THR A 75 7.47 6.97 16.67
N ASP A 76 8.35 6.04 17.04
CA ASP A 76 8.09 4.61 16.87
C ASP A 76 7.11 4.12 17.94
N ILE A 77 5.99 3.57 17.50
CA ILE A 77 4.94 3.05 18.38
C ILE A 77 4.76 1.56 18.12
N ALA A 78 4.98 0.75 19.16
CA ALA A 78 4.63 -0.67 19.16
C ALA A 78 3.32 -0.89 19.93
N LEU A 79 2.30 -1.42 19.26
CA LEU A 79 0.99 -1.72 19.83
C LEU A 79 0.93 -3.18 20.29
N TYR A 80 0.87 -3.37 21.60
CA TYR A 80 0.61 -4.67 22.22
C TYR A 80 -0.89 -4.85 22.41
N LEU A 81 -1.51 -5.64 21.54
CA LEU A 81 -2.96 -5.82 21.48
C LEU A 81 -3.37 -7.20 22.01
N ALA A 82 -4.12 -7.22 23.11
CA ALA A 82 -4.81 -8.44 23.55
C ALA A 82 -5.80 -8.91 22.47
N LEU A 83 -5.76 -10.19 22.11
CA LEU A 83 -6.54 -10.72 20.99
C LEU A 83 -8.04 -10.46 21.22
N PRO A 84 -8.69 -9.64 20.37
CA PRO A 84 -10.10 -9.29 20.57
C PRO A 84 -11.01 -10.42 20.10
N LYS A 85 -12.21 -10.51 20.69
CA LYS A 85 -13.26 -11.44 20.23
C LYS A 85 -13.98 -10.91 18.99
N GLY A 86 -14.33 -11.83 18.10
CA GLY A 86 -15.08 -11.52 16.87
C GLY A 86 -14.29 -10.63 15.92
N ASP A 87 -15.01 -9.81 15.16
CA ASP A 87 -14.47 -9.16 13.95
C ASP A 87 -13.79 -7.81 14.22
N LYS A 88 -13.41 -7.54 15.48
CA LYS A 88 -12.80 -6.27 15.89
C LYS A 88 -11.32 -6.17 15.50
N LEU A 89 -10.68 -7.29 15.18
CA LEU A 89 -9.25 -7.33 14.87
C LEU A 89 -8.94 -6.49 13.61
N ASP A 90 -9.67 -6.73 12.52
CA ASP A 90 -9.45 -6.05 11.24
C ASP A 90 -9.57 -4.53 11.35
N TRP A 91 -10.62 -4.06 12.05
CA TRP A 91 -10.81 -2.64 12.33
C TRP A 91 -9.64 -2.07 13.15
N THR A 92 -9.17 -2.80 14.15
CA THR A 92 -8.09 -2.34 15.03
C THR A 92 -6.76 -2.27 14.27
N ILE A 93 -6.45 -3.27 13.43
CA ILE A 93 -5.26 -3.27 12.57
C ILE A 93 -5.32 -2.09 11.61
N GLN A 94 -6.46 -1.87 10.94
CA GLN A 94 -6.64 -0.75 10.02
C GLN A 94 -6.34 0.59 10.72
N LYS A 95 -6.93 0.82 11.90
CA LYS A 95 -6.74 2.08 12.62
C LYS A 95 -5.34 2.23 13.22
N ALA A 96 -4.70 1.14 13.62
CA ALA A 96 -3.30 1.17 14.05
C ALA A 96 -2.37 1.62 12.91
N VAL A 97 -2.54 1.05 11.71
CA VAL A 97 -1.74 1.44 10.53
C VAL A 97 -2.02 2.89 10.12
N GLU A 98 -3.29 3.33 10.10
CA GLU A 98 -3.65 4.73 9.80
C GLU A 98 -3.05 5.73 10.81
N LEU A 99 -2.84 5.32 12.06
CA LEU A 99 -2.22 6.12 13.12
C LEU A 99 -0.68 6.06 13.11
N GLY A 100 -0.07 5.29 12.21
CA GLY A 100 1.38 5.16 12.09
C GLY A 100 2.00 4.25 13.15
N VAL A 101 1.29 3.21 13.60
CA VAL A 101 1.87 2.17 14.45
C VAL A 101 2.89 1.36 13.64
N SER A 102 4.12 1.28 14.16
CA SER A 102 5.26 0.63 13.51
C SER A 102 5.27 -0.89 13.69
N GLU A 103 4.70 -1.38 14.80
CA GLU A 103 4.64 -2.81 15.12
C GLU A 103 3.34 -3.15 15.86
N ILE A 104 2.69 -4.26 15.50
CA ILE A 104 1.51 -4.78 16.20
C ILE A 104 1.83 -6.18 16.72
N VAL A 105 1.83 -6.34 18.04
CA VAL A 105 2.08 -7.60 18.74
C VAL A 105 0.76 -8.11 19.32
N LEU A 106 0.28 -9.25 18.83
CA LEU A 106 -0.92 -9.89 19.36
C LEU A 106 -0.58 -10.67 20.64
N LEU A 107 -1.35 -10.41 21.70
CA LEU A 107 -1.16 -11.02 23.02
C LEU A 107 -2.32 -11.96 23.35
N LEU A 108 -1.97 -13.18 23.78
CA LEU A 108 -2.87 -14.05 24.52
C LEU A 108 -2.72 -13.72 26.00
N THR A 109 -3.81 -13.22 26.60
CA THR A 109 -3.83 -12.87 28.02
C THR A 109 -4.79 -13.77 28.78
N SER A 110 -4.70 -13.81 30.11
CA SER A 110 -5.51 -14.69 30.95
C SER A 110 -7.03 -14.40 30.89
N ARG A 111 -7.45 -13.29 30.27
CA ARG A 111 -8.86 -12.84 30.21
C ARG A 111 -9.34 -12.50 28.79
N CYS A 112 -8.66 -13.00 27.75
CA CYS A 112 -9.10 -12.86 26.36
C CYS A 112 -10.39 -13.64 26.08
#